data_AF-A0ABD1SYQ4-F1
#
_entry.id   AF-A0ABD1SYQ4-F1
#
_cell.length_a   1.000
_cell.length_b   1.000
_cell.length_c   1.000
_cell.angle_alpha   90.00
_cell.angle_beta   90.00
_cell.angle_gamma   90.00
#
_symmetry.space_group_name_H-M   'P 1'
#
loop_
_entity.id
_entity.type
_entity.pdbx_description
1 polymer ?
#
loop_
_entity_poly.entity_id
_entity_poly.type
_entity_poly.pdbx_seq_one_letter_code
_entity_poly.pdbx_strand_id
1 'polypeptide(L)'
;MGSMEMEMETSTATVREEEDQKAETDSNENKLRIKNVKNMAKNKKKKSMFHFIPKLGCMRLNDEFPAVAEKPDGDGSFDVEAGCKQKNREPNHLIVMVNGIIGSAQNWRYAAKQFVKAYPSDVVVHCSESNSSMLTFDGVDVMGTRLANEVISVVDRHPNLQKISFVGHSLGGLIARYAIARLYLQDLSRKPGEENGECQGESNRSFAEEKSKDRIAGLEPVNFITFATPHLGSRGHKQVPLFCGLYSVEKVASRGSWLLGRTGKHLFLTDSDGGKPPLLLQMVNDSEDLKFISALLSFKRRVAYANASFDHVVGWSSSSLRRRNELPKRRNLQKHAKYPHIFDEVASKTVKPQEVHLKAKIARGKTMEMEEEMIRGLTRLSWERIDVTFSGSIQRFLAHNTIQVKTYCINSDGADVIQHMIDNFQL
;
A
#
# COMPACT_ATOMS: atom_id res chain seq x y z
N MET A 1 24.43 -102.17 3.37
CA MET A 1 23.13 -101.58 3.71
C MET A 1 23.36 -100.67 4.90
N GLY A 2 23.20 -99.37 4.70
CA GLY A 2 23.46 -98.35 5.71
C GLY A 2 22.24 -98.05 6.57
N SER A 3 22.48 -97.34 7.67
CA SER A 3 21.69 -96.22 8.23
C SER A 3 22.09 -96.02 9.69
N MET A 4 22.76 -94.90 10.00
CA MET A 4 22.66 -94.13 11.25
C MET A 4 23.86 -93.19 11.32
N GLU A 5 23.60 -91.88 11.31
CA GLU A 5 24.32 -90.81 12.03
C GLU A 5 24.10 -89.48 11.29
N MET A 6 23.12 -88.70 11.76
CA MET A 6 23.07 -87.27 11.48
C MET A 6 22.27 -86.58 12.59
N GLU A 7 22.80 -86.59 13.83
CA GLU A 7 22.34 -85.73 14.93
C GLU A 7 23.52 -85.37 15.84
N MET A 8 24.41 -84.47 15.39
CA MET A 8 25.34 -83.79 16.31
C MET A 8 25.99 -82.50 15.75
N GLU A 9 25.25 -81.62 15.06
CA GLU A 9 25.84 -80.30 14.66
C GLU A 9 24.92 -79.08 14.85
N THR A 10 23.75 -79.21 15.46
CA THR A 10 22.77 -78.10 15.59
C THR A 10 22.78 -77.35 16.94
N SER A 11 23.74 -77.59 17.84
CA SER A 11 23.75 -76.98 19.18
C SER A 11 24.81 -75.89 19.43
N THR A 12 25.67 -75.57 18.46
CA THR A 12 26.73 -74.54 18.59
C THR A 12 26.52 -73.29 17.73
N ALA A 13 25.48 -73.25 16.89
CA ALA A 13 25.13 -72.10 16.05
C ALA A 13 24.13 -71.14 16.73
N THR A 14 23.21 -71.65 17.55
CA THR A 14 22.14 -70.85 18.20
C THR A 14 22.60 -70.01 19.38
N VAL A 15 23.75 -70.33 20.00
CA VAL A 15 24.29 -69.53 21.13
C VAL A 15 25.05 -68.29 20.64
N ARG A 16 25.57 -68.30 19.40
CA ARG A 16 26.33 -67.16 18.84
C ARG A 16 25.44 -66.06 18.25
N GLU A 17 24.25 -66.40 17.77
CA GLU A 17 23.31 -65.40 17.21
C GLU A 17 22.58 -64.60 18.30
N GLU A 18 22.38 -65.16 19.50
CA GLU A 18 21.75 -64.44 20.63
C GLU A 18 22.71 -63.47 21.35
N GLU A 19 24.03 -63.72 21.34
CA GLU A 19 25.02 -62.79 21.91
C GLU A 19 25.25 -61.56 21.02
N ASP A 20 25.25 -61.72 19.68
CA ASP A 20 25.43 -60.61 18.74
C ASP A 20 24.19 -59.69 18.67
N GLN A 21 22.98 -60.22 18.79
CA GLN A 21 21.76 -59.40 18.83
C GLN A 21 21.63 -58.59 20.14
N LYS A 22 22.14 -59.12 21.27
CA LYS A 22 22.14 -58.43 22.56
C LYS A 22 23.21 -57.32 22.62
N ALA A 23 24.36 -57.52 21.95
CA ALA A 23 25.39 -56.50 21.81
C ALA A 23 24.96 -55.33 20.90
N GLU A 24 24.17 -55.58 19.85
CA GLU A 24 23.63 -54.54 18.98
C GLU A 24 22.54 -53.68 19.64
N THR A 25 21.67 -54.29 20.48
CA THR A 25 20.62 -53.56 21.21
C THR A 25 21.20 -52.68 22.32
N ASP A 26 22.19 -53.17 23.08
CA ASP A 26 22.88 -52.36 24.11
C ASP A 26 23.70 -51.21 23.52
N SER A 27 24.28 -51.36 22.31
CA SER A 27 25.00 -50.27 21.63
C SER A 27 24.06 -49.18 21.11
N ASN A 28 22.84 -49.54 20.70
CA ASN A 28 21.83 -48.60 20.23
C ASN A 28 21.16 -47.85 21.37
N GLU A 29 20.87 -48.49 22.51
CA GLU A 29 20.37 -47.80 23.71
C GLU A 29 21.41 -46.82 24.27
N ASN A 30 22.69 -47.20 24.31
CA ASN A 30 23.76 -46.27 24.75
C ASN A 30 23.95 -45.09 23.78
N LYS A 31 23.82 -45.29 22.46
CA LYS A 31 23.85 -44.18 21.47
C LYS A 31 22.64 -43.25 21.62
N LEU A 32 21.46 -43.76 21.95
CA LEU A 32 20.25 -42.96 22.17
C LEU A 32 20.35 -42.16 23.49
N ARG A 33 20.91 -42.76 24.54
CA ARG A 33 21.16 -42.11 25.84
C ARG A 33 22.22 -41.00 25.75
N ILE A 34 23.31 -41.21 25.00
CA ILE A 34 24.35 -40.19 24.75
C ILE A 34 23.81 -39.03 23.89
N LYS A 35 22.94 -39.29 22.91
CA LYS A 35 22.25 -38.23 22.14
C LYS A 35 21.30 -37.42 23.01
N ASN A 36 20.55 -38.05 23.92
CA ASN A 36 19.63 -37.35 24.82
C ASN A 36 20.36 -36.53 25.90
N VAL A 37 21.48 -37.00 26.43
CA VAL A 37 22.32 -36.22 27.37
C VAL A 37 23.00 -35.03 26.66
N LYS A 38 23.46 -35.19 25.41
CA LYS A 38 23.99 -34.06 24.62
C LYS A 38 22.91 -33.03 24.26
N ASN A 39 21.66 -33.44 24.03
CA ASN A 39 20.53 -32.54 23.82
C ASN A 39 20.08 -31.83 25.10
N MET A 40 20.10 -32.49 26.27
CA MET A 40 19.87 -31.84 27.57
C MET A 40 21.00 -30.87 27.96
N ALA A 41 22.26 -31.18 27.67
CA ALA A 41 23.40 -30.30 27.94
C ALA A 41 23.44 -29.07 27.00
N LYS A 42 22.99 -29.21 25.74
CA LYS A 42 22.80 -28.07 24.82
C LYS A 42 21.60 -27.19 25.21
N ASN A 43 20.56 -27.76 25.83
CA ASN A 43 19.43 -27.00 26.38
C ASN A 43 19.72 -26.33 27.74
N LYS A 44 20.75 -26.77 28.49
CA LYS A 44 21.18 -26.11 29.75
C LYS A 44 22.24 -25.01 29.57
N LYS A 45 22.90 -24.89 28.40
CA LYS A 45 23.84 -23.79 28.09
C LYS A 45 23.24 -22.65 27.24
N LYS A 46 21.92 -22.65 27.02
CA LYS A 46 21.16 -21.52 26.43
C LYS A 46 20.11 -20.96 27.40
N LYS A 47 20.46 -20.86 28.69
CA LYS A 47 19.71 -20.13 29.72
C LYS A 47 20.69 -19.47 30.69
N SER A 48 21.44 -18.47 30.22
CA SER A 48 22.12 -17.46 31.04
C SER A 48 22.80 -16.42 30.13
N MET A 49 22.01 -15.45 29.67
CA MET A 49 22.44 -14.15 29.14
C MET A 49 21.17 -13.36 28.81
N PHE A 50 20.40 -13.05 29.86
CA PHE A 50 19.22 -12.20 29.79
C PHE A 50 19.20 -11.31 31.03
N HIS A 51 20.21 -10.48 31.24
CA HIS A 51 20.17 -9.37 32.20
C HIS A 51 20.85 -8.16 31.58
N PHE A 52 20.06 -7.39 30.82
CA PHE A 52 19.96 -5.92 30.82
C PHE A 52 19.08 -5.51 29.62
N ILE A 53 17.77 -5.76 29.75
CA ILE A 53 16.78 -5.00 28.98
C ILE A 53 16.48 -3.80 29.87
N PRO A 54 16.84 -2.56 29.51
CA PRO A 54 16.28 -1.41 30.20
C PRO A 54 14.77 -1.54 30.01
N LYS A 55 14.01 -1.49 31.11
CA LYS A 55 12.57 -1.27 31.05
C LYS A 55 12.35 0.00 30.24
N LEU A 56 12.13 -0.13 28.93
CA LEU A 56 11.40 0.85 28.16
C LEU A 56 10.00 0.77 28.72
N GLY A 57 9.76 1.59 29.74
CA GLY A 57 8.43 1.94 30.15
C GLY A 57 7.73 2.40 28.88
N CYS A 58 6.82 1.57 28.38
CA CYS A 58 5.78 2.03 27.49
C CYS A 58 5.02 3.06 28.32
N MET A 59 5.42 4.32 28.22
CA MET A 59 4.63 5.41 28.74
C MET A 59 3.31 5.27 28.02
N ARG A 60 2.27 4.90 28.79
CA ARG A 60 0.91 5.26 28.43
C ARG A 60 1.00 6.75 28.08
N LEU A 61 0.58 7.09 26.86
CA LEU A 61 0.28 8.46 26.49
C LEU A 61 -0.85 8.92 27.41
N ASN A 62 -0.48 9.34 28.62
CA ASN A 62 -1.29 10.17 29.48
C ASN A 62 -1.16 11.57 28.91
N ASP A 63 -2.01 11.85 27.94
CA ASP A 63 -2.05 13.11 27.24
C ASP A 63 -3.52 13.52 27.32
N GLU A 64 -3.81 14.43 28.26
CA GLU A 64 -5.10 15.12 28.45
C GLU A 64 -5.49 15.84 27.15
N PHE A 65 -6.20 15.17 26.25
CA PHE A 65 -6.65 15.72 24.97
C PHE A 65 -8.05 15.15 24.65
N PRO A 66 -8.90 15.84 23.88
CA PRO A 66 -10.31 15.46 23.70
C PRO A 66 -10.38 13.98 23.33
N ALA A 67 -11.08 13.20 24.17
CA ALA A 67 -11.09 11.75 24.09
C ALA A 67 -11.38 11.31 22.66
N VAL A 68 -10.39 10.83 21.92
CA VAL A 68 -10.59 10.33 20.56
C VAL A 68 -11.39 9.03 20.68
N ALA A 69 -12.61 9.03 20.16
CA ALA A 69 -13.46 7.85 20.17
C ALA A 69 -13.06 6.97 18.98
N GLU A 70 -12.55 5.78 19.26
CA GLU A 70 -12.44 4.70 18.28
C GLU A 70 -13.77 3.94 18.33
N LYS A 71 -14.54 3.98 17.26
CA LYS A 71 -15.72 3.12 17.10
C LYS A 71 -15.30 1.94 16.22
N PRO A 72 -14.99 0.77 16.80
CA PRO A 72 -14.73 -0.41 16.01
C PRO A 72 -16.02 -0.84 15.32
N ASP A 73 -15.97 -1.04 14.00
CA ASP A 73 -16.99 -1.77 13.28
C ASP A 73 -16.73 -3.27 13.48
N GLY A 74 -17.79 -4.08 13.45
CA GLY A 74 -17.75 -5.50 13.85
C GLY A 74 -16.81 -6.41 13.05
N ASP A 75 -16.17 -5.89 11.99
CA ASP A 75 -15.19 -6.58 11.16
C ASP A 75 -13.73 -6.26 11.49
N GLY A 76 -13.46 -5.18 12.25
CA GLY A 76 -12.14 -4.69 12.68
C GLY A 76 -11.67 -3.40 11.99
N SER A 77 -12.44 -2.89 11.02
CA SER A 77 -12.34 -1.50 10.56
C SER A 77 -12.77 -0.56 11.68
N PHE A 78 -12.33 0.69 11.64
CA PHE A 78 -12.71 1.65 12.68
C PHE A 78 -12.79 3.08 12.17
N ASP A 79 -13.79 3.78 12.70
CA ASP A 79 -13.94 5.21 12.55
C ASP A 79 -13.29 5.92 13.74
N VAL A 80 -12.54 6.97 13.44
CA VAL A 80 -11.93 7.86 14.43
C VAL A 80 -12.64 9.20 14.37
N GLU A 81 -13.21 9.60 15.51
CA GLU A 81 -13.92 10.86 15.70
C GLU A 81 -13.55 11.50 17.04
N ALA A 82 -13.78 12.81 17.17
CA ALA A 82 -13.64 13.47 18.47
C ALA A 82 -14.78 13.03 19.40
N GLY A 83 -14.45 12.52 20.58
CA GLY A 83 -15.43 12.04 21.57
C GLY A 83 -16.18 13.13 22.32
N CYS A 84 -15.76 14.39 22.19
CA CYS A 84 -16.53 15.56 22.63
C CYS A 84 -17.01 16.33 21.40
N LYS A 85 -18.26 16.10 20.97
CA LYS A 85 -18.91 16.95 19.96
C LYS A 85 -18.94 18.38 20.49
N GLN A 86 -18.15 19.28 19.90
CA GLN A 86 -18.32 20.72 20.16
C GLN A 86 -19.74 21.10 19.74
N LYS A 87 -20.42 21.92 20.56
CA LYS A 87 -21.84 22.25 20.36
C LYS A 87 -22.09 22.71 18.91
N ASN A 88 -22.93 21.94 18.20
CA ASN A 88 -23.63 22.24 16.94
C ASN A 88 -22.94 22.03 15.58
N ARG A 89 -21.81 21.31 15.47
CA ARG A 89 -21.30 20.88 14.15
C ARG A 89 -20.95 19.41 14.12
N GLU A 90 -21.59 18.69 13.20
CA GLU A 90 -21.23 17.31 12.87
C GLU A 90 -20.21 17.32 11.74
N PRO A 91 -19.17 16.46 11.79
CA PRO A 91 -18.20 16.34 10.73
C PRO A 91 -18.85 16.11 9.36
N ASN A 92 -18.36 16.79 8.33
CA ASN A 92 -18.90 16.71 6.98
C ASN A 92 -17.89 16.23 5.93
N HIS A 93 -16.67 15.89 6.34
CA HIS A 93 -15.62 15.41 5.45
C HIS A 93 -15.15 14.02 5.88
N LEU A 94 -15.35 13.02 5.01
CA LEU A 94 -14.83 11.68 5.18
C LEU A 94 -13.40 11.58 4.64
N ILE A 95 -12.47 11.07 5.45
CA ILE A 95 -11.13 10.69 5.02
C ILE A 95 -11.01 9.17 5.06
N VAL A 96 -10.91 8.55 3.88
CA VAL A 96 -10.73 7.10 3.74
C VAL A 96 -9.25 6.75 3.67
N MET A 97 -8.76 5.99 4.64
CA MET A 97 -7.36 5.54 4.70
C MET A 97 -7.22 4.08 4.28
N VAL A 98 -6.36 3.80 3.30
CA VAL A 98 -6.27 2.49 2.64
C VAL A 98 -4.87 1.88 2.80
N ASN A 99 -4.78 0.69 3.38
CA ASN A 99 -3.51 0.04 3.68
C ASN A 99 -2.80 -0.56 2.45
N GLY A 100 -1.47 -0.71 2.57
CA GLY A 100 -0.65 -1.44 1.61
C GLY A 100 -0.73 -2.96 1.74
N ILE A 101 0.11 -3.65 0.99
CA ILE A 101 0.20 -5.11 0.95
C ILE A 101 0.58 -5.70 2.32
N ILE A 102 -0.07 -6.80 2.74
CA ILE A 102 0.07 -7.41 4.09
C ILE A 102 -0.20 -6.37 5.21
N GLY A 103 -1.00 -5.34 4.91
CA GLY A 103 -1.38 -4.30 5.83
C GLY A 103 -2.68 -4.59 6.59
N SER A 104 -3.06 -3.66 7.45
CA SER A 104 -4.36 -3.60 8.12
C SER A 104 -4.71 -2.14 8.41
N ALA A 105 -5.97 -1.90 8.80
CA ALA A 105 -6.47 -0.59 9.26
C ALA A 105 -5.57 0.03 10.36
N GLN A 106 -5.00 -0.80 11.24
CA GLN A 106 -4.16 -0.35 12.36
C GLN A 106 -2.88 0.39 11.91
N ASN A 107 -2.41 0.15 10.69
CA ASN A 107 -1.24 0.86 10.15
C ASN A 107 -1.47 2.37 10.06
N TRP A 108 -2.74 2.79 9.95
CA TRP A 108 -3.15 4.19 9.83
C TRP A 108 -3.55 4.83 11.16
N ARG A 109 -3.56 4.07 12.26
CA ARG A 109 -4.05 4.53 13.57
C ARG A 109 -3.38 5.83 14.03
N TYR A 110 -2.06 5.95 13.83
CA TYR A 110 -1.36 7.19 14.19
C TYR A 110 -1.87 8.38 13.39
N ALA A 111 -1.90 8.26 12.06
CA ALA A 111 -2.34 9.34 11.18
C ALA A 111 -3.80 9.73 11.43
N ALA A 112 -4.69 8.75 11.61
CA ALA A 112 -6.10 9.00 11.89
C ALA A 112 -6.30 9.81 13.19
N LYS A 113 -5.57 9.45 14.26
CA LYS A 113 -5.59 10.22 15.51
C LYS A 113 -5.09 11.65 15.34
N GLN A 114 -4.02 11.85 14.55
CA GLN A 114 -3.50 13.20 14.32
C GLN A 114 -4.48 14.06 13.49
N PHE A 115 -5.17 13.48 12.50
CA PHE A 115 -6.19 14.20 11.74
C PHE A 115 -7.37 14.65 12.60
N VAL A 116 -7.92 13.75 13.42
CA VAL A 116 -9.02 14.08 14.33
C VAL A 116 -8.59 15.08 15.39
N LYS A 117 -7.33 15.02 15.84
CA LYS A 117 -6.77 16.04 16.73
C LYS A 117 -6.69 17.42 16.07
N ALA A 118 -6.31 17.47 14.79
CA ALA A 118 -6.18 18.73 14.04
C ALA A 118 -7.55 19.32 13.63
N TYR A 119 -8.52 18.47 13.29
CA TYR A 119 -9.82 18.85 12.75
C TYR A 119 -10.99 18.16 13.46
N PRO A 120 -11.14 18.32 14.79
CA PRO A 120 -12.05 17.52 15.61
C PRO A 120 -13.53 17.65 15.24
N SER A 121 -13.92 18.76 14.60
CA SER A 121 -15.31 19.08 14.27
C SER A 121 -15.60 18.99 12.77
N ASP A 122 -14.59 18.74 11.92
CA ASP A 122 -14.73 18.81 10.46
C ASP A 122 -14.63 17.44 9.78
N VAL A 123 -13.85 16.50 10.36
CA VAL A 123 -13.53 15.23 9.70
C VAL A 123 -14.00 13.98 10.46
N VAL A 124 -14.42 12.98 9.70
CA VAL A 124 -14.47 11.57 10.14
C VAL A 124 -13.35 10.84 9.42
N VAL A 125 -12.51 10.12 10.14
CA VAL A 125 -11.45 9.30 9.51
C VAL A 125 -11.83 7.84 9.59
N HIS A 126 -12.00 7.21 8.43
CA HIS A 126 -12.29 5.80 8.30
C HIS A 126 -11.03 5.03 7.88
N CYS A 127 -10.55 4.12 8.73
CA CYS A 127 -9.44 3.22 8.40
C CYS A 127 -9.98 1.90 7.87
N SER A 128 -9.86 1.70 6.55
CA SER A 128 -10.44 0.56 5.84
C SER A 128 -9.81 -0.77 6.26
N GLU A 129 -10.63 -1.81 6.40
CA GLU A 129 -10.17 -3.19 6.60
C GLU A 129 -10.61 -4.16 5.49
N SER A 130 -11.34 -3.68 4.47
CA SER A 130 -11.76 -4.50 3.31
C SER A 130 -10.65 -5.37 2.71
N ASN A 131 -9.39 -4.96 2.85
CA ASN A 131 -8.22 -5.60 2.27
C ASN A 131 -7.09 -5.78 3.30
N SER A 132 -7.34 -6.50 4.38
CA SER A 132 -6.31 -6.84 5.37
C SER A 132 -5.58 -8.16 5.06
N SER A 133 -4.34 -8.26 5.50
CA SER A 133 -3.55 -9.51 5.49
C SER A 133 -3.52 -10.18 4.10
N MET A 134 -3.94 -11.45 3.99
CA MET A 134 -3.88 -12.23 2.74
C MET A 134 -4.88 -11.75 1.68
N LEU A 135 -5.94 -11.01 2.06
CA LEU A 135 -6.87 -10.41 1.10
C LEU A 135 -6.18 -9.39 0.19
N THR A 136 -5.00 -8.90 0.60
CA THR A 136 -4.17 -8.02 -0.23
C THR A 136 -3.61 -8.68 -1.50
N PHE A 137 -3.77 -9.99 -1.67
CA PHE A 137 -3.29 -10.75 -2.82
C PHE A 137 -4.36 -11.00 -3.91
N ASP A 138 -5.60 -10.57 -3.67
CA ASP A 138 -6.75 -10.85 -4.53
C ASP A 138 -6.80 -10.03 -5.82
N GLY A 139 -5.91 -9.06 -5.99
CA GLY A 139 -5.87 -8.19 -7.18
C GLY A 139 -6.53 -6.84 -6.96
N VAL A 140 -5.92 -5.80 -7.54
CA VAL A 140 -6.33 -4.38 -7.37
C VAL A 140 -7.80 -4.13 -7.73
N ASP A 141 -8.34 -4.85 -8.70
CA ASP A 141 -9.74 -4.80 -9.12
C ASP A 141 -10.72 -5.34 -8.08
N VAL A 142 -10.43 -6.53 -7.54
CA VAL A 142 -11.24 -7.15 -6.48
C VAL A 142 -11.16 -6.31 -5.21
N MET A 143 -9.94 -5.92 -4.82
CA MET A 143 -9.72 -5.10 -3.63
C MET A 143 -10.37 -3.72 -3.74
N GLY A 144 -10.29 -3.09 -4.92
CA GLY A 144 -10.92 -1.80 -5.19
C GLY A 144 -12.45 -1.88 -5.18
N THR A 145 -13.01 -2.99 -5.64
CA THR A 145 -14.46 -3.26 -5.54
C THR A 145 -14.90 -3.39 -4.09
N ARG A 146 -14.17 -4.14 -3.26
CA ARG A 146 -14.47 -4.27 -1.82
C ARG A 146 -14.41 -2.91 -1.12
N LEU A 147 -13.33 -2.15 -1.36
CA LEU A 147 -13.18 -0.81 -0.80
C LEU A 147 -14.34 0.11 -1.22
N ALA A 148 -14.78 0.06 -2.48
CA ALA A 148 -15.93 0.85 -2.93
C ALA A 148 -17.20 0.51 -2.14
N ASN A 149 -17.49 -0.78 -1.92
CA ASN A 149 -18.66 -1.21 -1.15
C ASN A 149 -18.57 -0.79 0.34
N GLU A 150 -17.39 -0.89 0.94
CA GLU A 150 -17.13 -0.41 2.31
C GLU A 150 -17.35 1.11 2.40
N VAL A 151 -16.83 1.89 1.45
CA VAL A 151 -17.04 3.35 1.41
C VAL A 151 -18.52 3.69 1.30
N ILE A 152 -19.30 3.01 0.45
CA ILE A 152 -20.76 3.24 0.39
C ILE A 152 -21.40 3.00 1.76
N SER A 153 -21.03 1.90 2.42
CA SER A 153 -21.54 1.56 3.76
C SER A 153 -21.16 2.59 4.82
N VAL A 154 -19.98 3.21 4.73
CA VAL A 154 -19.55 4.31 5.61
C VAL A 154 -20.36 5.57 5.32
N VAL A 155 -20.53 5.92 4.05
CA VAL A 155 -21.30 7.11 3.64
C VAL A 155 -22.76 7.02 4.13
N ASP A 156 -23.39 5.85 3.99
CA ASP A 156 -24.77 5.61 4.43
C ASP A 156 -24.95 5.76 5.95
N ARG A 157 -23.90 5.45 6.74
CA ARG A 157 -23.90 5.62 8.21
C ARG A 157 -23.71 7.06 8.67
N HIS A 158 -23.22 7.93 7.79
CA HIS A 158 -22.84 9.31 8.10
C HIS A 158 -23.56 10.31 7.18
N PRO A 159 -24.86 10.59 7.40
CA PRO A 159 -25.71 11.34 6.47
C PRO A 159 -25.33 12.82 6.29
N ASN A 160 -24.48 13.37 7.16
CA ASN A 160 -24.02 14.76 7.09
C ASN A 160 -22.78 14.94 6.21
N LEU A 161 -22.20 13.86 5.70
CA LEU A 161 -21.04 13.94 4.84
C LEU A 161 -21.37 14.70 3.56
N GLN A 162 -20.49 15.61 3.19
CA GLN A 162 -20.55 16.40 1.96
C GLN A 162 -19.28 16.23 1.12
N LYS A 163 -18.16 15.88 1.76
CA LYS A 163 -16.83 15.84 1.15
C LYS A 163 -16.17 14.48 1.42
N ILE A 164 -15.35 14.05 0.48
CA ILE A 164 -14.57 12.80 0.58
C ILE A 164 -13.13 13.03 0.12
N SER A 165 -12.21 12.43 0.87
CA SER A 165 -10.79 12.36 0.54
C SER A 165 -10.27 10.94 0.71
N PHE A 166 -9.25 10.58 -0.06
CA PHE A 166 -8.58 9.29 0.01
C PHE A 166 -7.10 9.47 0.35
N VAL A 167 -6.60 8.62 1.25
CA VAL A 167 -5.19 8.50 1.60
C VAL A 167 -4.77 7.05 1.46
N GLY A 168 -3.90 6.74 0.50
CA GLY A 168 -3.47 5.37 0.21
C GLY A 168 -1.97 5.17 0.40
N HIS A 169 -1.57 4.10 1.06
CA HIS A 169 -0.16 3.70 1.22
C HIS A 169 0.16 2.52 0.32
N SER A 170 1.25 2.63 -0.44
CA SER A 170 1.77 1.53 -1.26
C SER A 170 0.67 0.98 -2.18
N LEU A 171 0.37 -0.31 -2.11
CA LEU A 171 -0.73 -0.95 -2.83
C LEU A 171 -2.09 -0.22 -2.61
N GLY A 172 -2.32 0.36 -1.43
CA GLY A 172 -3.54 1.07 -1.07
C GLY A 172 -3.85 2.24 -1.99
N GLY A 173 -2.84 2.93 -2.53
CA GLY A 173 -3.07 3.99 -3.53
C GLY A 173 -3.59 3.46 -4.87
N LEU A 174 -3.20 2.25 -5.27
CA LEU A 174 -3.76 1.59 -6.47
C LEU A 174 -5.18 1.09 -6.22
N ILE A 175 -5.44 0.50 -5.05
CA ILE A 175 -6.78 0.09 -4.62
C ILE A 175 -7.72 1.30 -4.62
N ALA A 176 -7.29 2.42 -4.03
CA ALA A 176 -8.04 3.67 -4.01
C ALA A 176 -8.34 4.19 -5.42
N ARG A 177 -7.36 4.18 -6.35
CA ARG A 177 -7.59 4.57 -7.75
C ARG A 177 -8.67 3.73 -8.43
N TYR A 178 -8.73 2.43 -8.14
CA TYR A 178 -9.78 1.56 -8.68
C TYR A 178 -11.14 1.85 -8.03
N ALA A 179 -11.16 1.98 -6.70
CA ALA A 179 -12.38 2.27 -5.95
C ALA A 179 -13.03 3.60 -6.34
N ILE A 180 -12.26 4.67 -6.52
CA ILE A 180 -12.84 5.97 -6.93
C ILE A 180 -13.51 5.87 -8.31
N ALA A 181 -12.97 5.08 -9.24
CA ALA A 181 -13.60 4.88 -10.55
C ALA A 181 -14.92 4.12 -10.44
N ARG A 182 -15.05 3.22 -9.47
CA ARG A 182 -16.28 2.49 -9.14
C ARG A 182 -17.33 3.35 -8.45
N LEU A 183 -16.89 4.32 -7.66
CA LEU A 183 -17.74 5.25 -6.90
C LEU A 183 -18.11 6.50 -7.68
N TYR A 184 -17.52 6.70 -8.86
CA TYR A 184 -17.67 7.91 -9.63
C TYR A 184 -19.01 7.95 -10.34
N LEU A 185 -19.78 8.99 -10.05
CA LEU A 185 -21.07 9.26 -10.64
C LEU A 185 -20.95 10.52 -11.50
N GLN A 186 -21.17 10.35 -12.81
CA GLN A 186 -21.36 11.46 -13.73
C GLN A 186 -22.83 11.83 -13.75
N ASP A 187 -23.13 13.11 -13.55
CA ASP A 187 -24.47 13.63 -13.75
C ASP A 187 -24.73 13.72 -15.27
N LEU A 188 -25.32 12.67 -15.85
CA LEU A 188 -25.67 12.59 -17.27
C LEU A 188 -26.89 13.45 -17.65
N SER A 189 -27.32 14.38 -16.81
CA SER A 189 -28.49 15.23 -17.02
C SER A 189 -28.40 16.19 -18.21
N ARG A 190 -27.30 16.22 -18.96
CA ARG A 190 -27.27 16.76 -20.34
C ARG A 190 -27.66 15.66 -21.33
N LYS A 191 -28.96 15.46 -21.55
CA LYS A 191 -29.44 14.87 -22.80
C LYS A 191 -28.90 15.73 -23.97
N PRO A 192 -28.35 15.15 -25.05
CA PRO A 192 -28.23 15.88 -26.30
C PRO A 192 -29.64 16.31 -26.68
N GLY A 193 -29.87 17.61 -26.84
CA GLY A 193 -31.17 18.13 -27.22
C GLY A 193 -31.66 17.40 -28.46
N GLU A 194 -32.83 16.79 -28.35
CA GLU A 194 -33.67 16.51 -29.50
C GLU A 194 -33.90 17.87 -30.18
N GLU A 195 -33.33 18.03 -31.37
CA GLU A 195 -33.66 19.14 -32.26
C GLU A 195 -35.14 19.05 -32.61
N ASN A 196 -35.96 19.81 -31.92
CA ASN A 196 -37.27 20.23 -32.41
C ASN A 196 -37.33 21.74 -32.23
N GLY A 197 -37.40 22.44 -33.37
CA GLY A 197 -37.37 23.88 -33.42
C GLY A 197 -38.57 24.53 -32.74
N GLU A 198 -38.34 25.70 -32.15
CA GLU A 198 -39.04 26.93 -32.47
C GLU A 198 -38.43 28.10 -31.67
N CYS A 199 -38.35 29.26 -32.34
CA CYS A 199 -37.70 30.46 -31.86
C CYS A 199 -38.55 31.21 -30.82
N GLN A 200 -37.92 31.71 -29.75
CA GLN A 200 -38.00 33.10 -29.25
C GLN A 200 -37.75 33.18 -27.74
N GLY A 201 -36.94 34.18 -27.33
CA GLY A 201 -36.85 34.63 -25.94
C GLY A 201 -35.43 34.82 -25.44
N GLU A 202 -34.75 35.87 -25.91
CA GLU A 202 -33.56 36.38 -25.25
C GLU A 202 -33.90 36.74 -23.79
N SER A 203 -33.35 35.97 -22.85
CA SER A 203 -33.22 36.40 -21.46
C SER A 203 -31.83 35.99 -20.97
N ASN A 204 -31.11 37.00 -20.49
CA ASN A 204 -29.78 36.92 -19.90
C ASN A 204 -29.68 35.75 -18.90
N ARG A 205 -29.15 34.60 -19.34
CA ARG A 205 -28.56 33.62 -18.42
C ARG A 205 -27.11 34.01 -18.22
N SER A 206 -26.86 34.65 -17.09
CA SER A 206 -25.54 34.93 -16.55
C SER A 206 -24.58 33.75 -16.74
N PHE A 207 -23.37 34.05 -17.21
CA PHE A 207 -22.16 33.21 -17.19
C PHE A 207 -21.71 32.88 -15.75
N ALA A 208 -22.61 32.38 -14.91
CA ALA A 208 -22.35 32.02 -13.53
C ALA A 208 -22.47 30.50 -13.36
N GLU A 209 -21.30 29.86 -13.35
CA GLU A 209 -21.00 28.54 -12.77
C GLU A 209 -21.80 27.32 -13.31
N GLU A 210 -21.50 26.87 -14.53
CA GLU A 210 -21.58 25.44 -14.87
C GLU A 210 -20.51 24.65 -14.08
N LYS A 211 -20.70 24.47 -12.77
CA LYS A 211 -19.95 23.46 -12.01
C LYS A 211 -20.62 22.10 -12.23
N SER A 212 -20.12 21.34 -13.21
CA SER A 212 -20.35 19.89 -13.28
C SER A 212 -19.88 19.28 -11.96
N LYS A 213 -20.81 18.92 -11.05
CA LYS A 213 -20.43 18.39 -9.74
C LYS A 213 -20.17 16.89 -9.85
N ASP A 214 -19.11 16.53 -10.54
CA ASP A 214 -18.50 15.19 -10.47
C ASP A 214 -18.45 14.72 -9.01
N ARG A 215 -19.09 13.58 -8.70
CA ARG A 215 -19.19 13.05 -7.32
C ARG A 215 -18.50 11.70 -7.19
N ILE A 216 -17.98 11.44 -6.00
CA ILE A 216 -17.48 10.13 -5.57
C ILE A 216 -18.37 9.66 -4.42
N ALA A 217 -19.14 8.59 -4.63
CA ALA A 217 -20.15 8.10 -3.69
C ALA A 217 -21.17 9.19 -3.28
N GLY A 218 -21.54 10.07 -4.23
CA GLY A 218 -22.41 11.22 -3.96
C GLY A 218 -21.74 12.41 -3.25
N LEU A 219 -20.50 12.25 -2.78
CA LEU A 219 -19.75 13.27 -2.05
C LEU A 219 -18.81 14.07 -2.96
N GLU A 220 -18.47 15.28 -2.53
CA GLU A 220 -17.51 16.15 -3.21
C GLU A 220 -16.07 15.65 -3.00
N PRO A 221 -15.36 15.28 -4.07
CA PRO A 221 -13.97 14.81 -3.96
C PRO A 221 -13.01 15.98 -3.72
N VAL A 222 -12.25 15.91 -2.61
CA VAL A 222 -11.34 17.01 -2.19
C VAL A 222 -9.88 16.63 -2.38
N ASN A 223 -9.35 15.66 -1.62
CA ASN A 223 -7.95 15.26 -1.69
C ASN A 223 -7.79 13.80 -2.12
N PHE A 224 -6.89 13.55 -3.06
CA PHE A 224 -6.40 12.21 -3.37
C PHE A 224 -4.89 12.15 -3.08
N ILE A 225 -4.52 11.51 -1.98
CA ILE A 225 -3.15 11.51 -1.45
C ILE A 225 -2.59 10.10 -1.46
N THR A 226 -1.37 9.94 -1.97
CA THR A 226 -0.69 8.65 -1.99
C THR A 226 0.68 8.71 -1.32
N PHE A 227 1.04 7.63 -0.63
CA PHE A 227 2.32 7.44 0.04
C PHE A 227 3.03 6.22 -0.51
N ALA A 228 4.20 6.42 -1.14
CA ALA A 228 5.02 5.33 -1.68
C ALA A 228 4.23 4.34 -2.56
N THR A 229 3.27 4.84 -3.35
CA THR A 229 2.38 4.00 -4.19
C THR A 229 3.07 3.63 -5.51
N PRO A 230 3.08 2.34 -5.92
CA PRO A 230 3.70 1.94 -7.19
C PRO A 230 2.77 2.24 -8.38
N HIS A 231 2.55 3.52 -8.68
CA HIS A 231 1.57 3.95 -9.70
C HIS A 231 1.84 3.39 -11.10
N LEU A 232 3.11 3.14 -11.43
CA LEU A 232 3.58 2.59 -12.71
C LEU A 232 3.86 1.07 -12.62
N GLY A 233 3.47 0.44 -11.51
CA GLY A 233 3.88 -0.91 -11.17
C GLY A 233 5.28 -0.98 -10.55
N SER A 234 5.79 -2.21 -10.45
CA SER A 234 7.06 -2.58 -9.80
C SER A 234 8.05 -3.25 -10.76
N ARG A 235 7.64 -3.50 -12.02
CA ARG A 235 8.53 -4.06 -13.06
C ARG A 235 9.47 -2.98 -13.58
N GLY A 236 10.69 -3.36 -13.94
CA GLY A 236 11.68 -2.54 -14.65
C GLY A 236 12.45 -1.55 -13.78
N HIS A 237 12.10 -1.40 -12.50
CA HIS A 237 12.54 -0.25 -11.69
C HIS A 237 13.92 -0.39 -11.04
N LYS A 238 14.69 -1.49 -11.21
CA LYS A 238 15.99 -1.71 -10.53
C LYS A 238 15.97 -1.49 -9.00
N GLN A 239 14.80 -1.39 -8.39
CA GLN A 239 14.57 -0.82 -7.05
C GLN A 239 13.80 -1.77 -6.14
N VAL A 240 13.79 -3.07 -6.47
CA VAL A 240 13.37 -4.16 -5.56
C VAL A 240 14.66 -4.86 -5.08
N PRO A 241 15.35 -4.37 -4.05
CA PRO A 241 16.58 -4.97 -3.55
C PRO A 241 16.21 -5.96 -2.45
N LEU A 242 15.45 -7.00 -2.82
CA LEU A 242 15.59 -8.23 -2.05
C LEU A 242 16.96 -8.89 -2.34
N PHE A 243 17.70 -8.44 -3.37
CA PHE A 243 18.96 -9.06 -3.83
C PHE A 243 19.99 -8.08 -4.46
N CYS A 244 20.33 -6.96 -3.81
CA CYS A 244 21.55 -6.18 -4.11
C CYS A 244 21.80 -5.77 -5.59
N GLY A 245 20.79 -5.29 -6.32
CA GLY A 245 21.01 -4.54 -7.58
C GLY A 245 21.45 -5.35 -8.82
N LEU A 246 21.31 -6.68 -8.81
CA LEU A 246 21.57 -7.50 -10.00
C LEU A 246 20.33 -7.53 -10.93
N TYR A 247 20.51 -7.11 -12.20
CA TYR A 247 19.46 -7.06 -13.24
C TYR A 247 18.79 -8.43 -13.50
N SER A 248 19.50 -9.53 -13.28
CA SER A 248 19.03 -10.90 -13.51
C SER A 248 17.88 -11.34 -12.60
N VAL A 249 17.69 -10.67 -11.45
CA VAL A 249 16.72 -11.11 -10.42
C VAL A 249 15.34 -10.50 -10.63
N GLU A 250 15.20 -9.44 -11.43
CA GLU A 250 13.88 -8.87 -11.77
C GLU A 250 13.06 -9.86 -12.64
N LYS A 251 13.75 -10.61 -13.51
CA LYS A 251 13.15 -11.75 -14.22
C LYS A 251 12.72 -12.85 -13.25
N VAL A 252 13.43 -13.07 -12.14
CA VAL A 252 13.07 -14.05 -11.11
C VAL A 252 11.92 -13.54 -10.23
N ALA A 253 11.87 -12.26 -9.88
CA ALA A 253 10.76 -11.63 -9.17
C ALA A 253 9.47 -11.63 -10.00
N SER A 254 9.56 -11.41 -11.33
CA SER A 254 8.43 -11.61 -12.24
C SER A 254 7.95 -13.06 -12.32
N ARG A 255 8.84 -14.03 -12.06
CA ARG A 255 8.51 -15.46 -11.91
C ARG A 255 8.02 -15.81 -10.50
N GLY A 256 8.26 -14.95 -9.51
CA GLY A 256 7.80 -15.08 -8.11
C GLY A 256 6.56 -14.24 -7.79
N SER A 257 6.04 -13.47 -8.74
CA SER A 257 4.84 -12.63 -8.57
C SER A 257 3.60 -13.44 -8.19
N TRP A 258 3.56 -14.73 -8.54
CA TRP A 258 2.52 -15.67 -8.12
C TRP A 258 2.41 -15.81 -6.59
N LEU A 259 3.50 -15.60 -5.84
CA LEU A 259 3.48 -15.63 -4.37
C LEU A 259 2.64 -14.49 -3.78
N LEU A 260 2.39 -13.43 -4.54
CA LEU A 260 1.51 -12.31 -4.19
C LEU A 260 0.17 -12.41 -4.94
N GLY A 261 -0.19 -13.60 -5.42
CA GLY A 261 -1.46 -13.87 -6.09
C GLY A 261 -1.70 -13.02 -7.35
N ARG A 262 -2.94 -12.58 -7.52
CA ARG A 262 -3.37 -11.72 -8.63
C ARG A 262 -2.78 -10.31 -8.50
N THR A 263 -2.61 -9.82 -7.27
CA THR A 263 -1.94 -8.54 -6.98
C THR A 263 -0.54 -8.48 -7.56
N GLY A 264 0.26 -9.55 -7.39
CA GLY A 264 1.59 -9.64 -7.98
C GLY A 264 1.56 -9.52 -9.50
N LYS A 265 0.58 -10.16 -10.17
CA LYS A 265 0.44 -10.06 -11.62
C LYS A 265 0.20 -8.62 -12.09
N HIS A 266 -0.66 -7.87 -11.40
CA HIS A 266 -0.96 -6.46 -11.67
C HIS A 266 0.26 -5.56 -11.43
N LEU A 267 0.95 -5.71 -10.29
CA LEU A 267 2.14 -4.91 -9.96
C LEU A 267 3.27 -5.12 -10.96
N PHE A 268 3.42 -6.35 -11.47
CA PHE A 268 4.45 -6.69 -12.45
C PHE A 268 3.97 -6.57 -13.91
N LEU A 269 2.77 -6.05 -14.17
CA LEU A 269 2.22 -5.86 -15.53
C LEU A 269 2.28 -7.14 -16.37
N THR A 270 1.95 -8.27 -15.74
CA THR A 270 1.97 -9.62 -16.34
C THR A 270 0.58 -10.20 -16.52
N ASP A 271 -0.44 -9.52 -16.01
CA ASP A 271 -1.83 -9.86 -16.25
C ASP A 271 -2.23 -9.57 -17.70
N SER A 272 -3.13 -10.41 -18.22
CA SER A 272 -3.70 -10.29 -19.55
C SER A 272 -5.07 -10.97 -19.53
N ASP A 273 -6.00 -10.35 -18.81
CA ASP A 273 -7.33 -10.90 -18.62
C ASP A 273 -8.18 -10.63 -19.86
N GLY A 274 -8.65 -11.68 -20.52
CA GLY A 274 -9.52 -11.57 -21.69
C GLY A 274 -8.89 -10.83 -22.87
N GLY A 275 -7.55 -10.88 -23.01
CA GLY A 275 -6.82 -10.18 -24.08
C GLY A 275 -6.66 -8.67 -23.86
N LYS A 276 -7.17 -8.12 -22.75
CA LYS A 276 -6.99 -6.71 -22.39
C LYS A 276 -5.53 -6.43 -21.98
N PRO A 277 -5.07 -5.17 -22.12
CA PRO A 277 -3.77 -4.76 -21.58
C PRO A 277 -3.74 -4.90 -20.04
N PRO A 278 -2.56 -4.87 -19.40
CA PRO A 278 -2.46 -4.94 -17.95
C PRO A 278 -3.33 -3.89 -17.24
N LEU A 279 -3.91 -4.25 -16.09
CA LEU A 279 -4.90 -3.43 -15.38
C LEU A 279 -4.37 -2.04 -15.06
N LEU A 280 -3.12 -1.89 -14.62
CA LEU A 280 -2.55 -0.58 -14.31
C LEU A 280 -2.48 0.34 -15.54
N LEU A 281 -2.29 -0.24 -16.73
CA LEU A 281 -2.33 0.47 -18.00
C LEU A 281 -3.77 0.84 -18.39
N GLN A 282 -4.75 -0.03 -18.09
CA GLN A 282 -6.16 0.32 -18.26
C GLN A 282 -6.55 1.51 -17.35
N MET A 283 -6.05 1.55 -16.12
CA MET A 283 -6.34 2.60 -15.13
C MET A 283 -5.75 3.99 -15.46
N VAL A 284 -5.10 4.17 -16.61
CA VAL A 284 -4.62 5.48 -17.08
C VAL A 284 -5.45 6.07 -18.22
N ASN A 285 -6.56 5.41 -18.58
CA ASN A 285 -7.54 5.90 -19.54
C ASN A 285 -8.95 5.63 -18.99
N ASP A 286 -9.94 6.37 -19.48
CA ASP A 286 -11.34 6.07 -19.21
C ASP A 286 -11.83 4.98 -20.17
N SER A 287 -12.55 3.99 -19.66
CA SER A 287 -13.29 3.03 -20.46
C SER A 287 -14.79 3.37 -20.48
N GLU A 288 -15.60 2.60 -21.21
CA GLU A 288 -17.05 2.73 -21.17
C GLU A 288 -17.59 2.49 -19.75
N ASP A 289 -17.11 1.43 -19.10
CA ASP A 289 -17.57 0.99 -17.78
C ASP A 289 -16.98 1.79 -16.60
N LEU A 290 -15.71 2.18 -16.68
CA LEU A 290 -14.97 2.77 -15.56
C LEU A 290 -14.18 4.00 -16.01
N LYS A 291 -14.49 5.15 -15.42
CA LYS A 291 -13.84 6.42 -15.74
C LYS A 291 -12.69 6.72 -14.77
N PHE A 292 -11.56 6.01 -14.90
CA PHE A 292 -10.43 6.14 -13.98
C PHE A 292 -9.80 7.53 -13.94
N ILE A 293 -9.58 8.16 -15.10
CA ILE A 293 -8.99 9.49 -15.20
C ILE A 293 -10.01 10.56 -14.84
N SER A 294 -11.27 10.44 -15.28
CA SER A 294 -12.31 11.41 -14.89
C SER A 294 -12.55 11.39 -13.37
N ALA A 295 -12.64 10.20 -12.76
CA ALA A 295 -12.77 10.09 -11.30
C ALA A 295 -11.58 10.72 -10.57
N LEU A 296 -10.35 10.51 -11.05
CA LEU A 296 -9.16 11.09 -10.44
C LEU A 296 -9.04 12.61 -10.68
N LEU A 297 -9.50 13.09 -11.84
CA LEU A 297 -9.56 14.51 -12.19
C LEU A 297 -10.54 15.27 -11.28
N SER A 298 -11.63 14.63 -10.86
CA SER A 298 -12.66 15.25 -10.02
C SER A 298 -12.12 15.77 -8.67
N PHE A 299 -11.06 15.17 -8.13
CA PHE A 299 -10.42 15.64 -6.90
C PHE A 299 -9.78 17.01 -7.08
N LYS A 300 -10.09 17.95 -6.18
CA LYS A 300 -9.48 19.30 -6.20
C LYS A 300 -7.96 19.26 -6.10
N ARG A 301 -7.44 18.35 -5.26
CA ARG A 301 -6.02 18.22 -4.98
C ARG A 301 -5.57 16.76 -5.10
N ARG A 302 -4.43 16.56 -5.78
CA ARG A 302 -3.77 15.24 -5.93
C ARG A 302 -2.33 15.37 -5.49
N VAL A 303 -1.91 14.51 -4.57
CA VAL A 303 -0.56 14.56 -3.97
C VAL A 303 0.07 13.19 -3.98
N ALA A 304 1.33 13.12 -4.38
CA ALA A 304 2.14 11.91 -4.34
C ALA A 304 3.36 12.14 -3.44
N TYR A 305 3.35 11.53 -2.26
CA TYR A 305 4.50 11.44 -1.35
C TYR A 305 5.38 10.26 -1.76
N ALA A 306 6.63 10.53 -2.10
CA ALA A 306 7.53 9.55 -2.64
C ALA A 306 8.86 9.53 -1.89
N ASN A 307 9.28 8.34 -1.44
CA ASN A 307 10.60 8.19 -0.85
C ASN A 307 11.69 8.35 -1.93
N ALA A 308 12.52 9.39 -1.81
CA ALA A 308 13.64 9.65 -2.71
C ALA A 308 14.83 8.70 -2.49
N SER A 309 14.89 8.06 -1.32
CA SER A 309 15.94 7.12 -0.95
C SER A 309 15.46 6.05 0.03
N PHE A 310 16.17 4.91 0.03
CA PHE A 310 16.00 3.78 0.95
C PHE A 310 14.63 3.07 0.95
N ASP A 311 13.70 3.47 0.09
CA ASP A 311 12.56 2.61 -0.23
C ASP A 311 13.01 1.50 -1.18
N HIS A 312 12.83 0.28 -0.70
CA HIS A 312 13.25 -0.96 -1.31
C HIS A 312 12.04 -1.75 -1.84
N VAL A 313 10.83 -1.23 -1.64
CA VAL A 313 9.59 -1.86 -2.07
C VAL A 313 9.08 -1.13 -3.30
N VAL A 314 9.04 0.20 -3.25
CA VAL A 314 8.48 1.03 -4.32
C VAL A 314 9.50 2.04 -4.81
N GLY A 315 9.66 2.07 -6.13
CA GLY A 315 10.63 2.95 -6.75
C GLY A 315 10.23 4.42 -6.73
N TRP A 316 11.22 5.31 -6.65
CA TRP A 316 11.02 6.76 -6.57
C TRP A 316 10.29 7.32 -7.80
N SER A 317 10.64 6.84 -9.00
CA SER A 317 9.99 7.26 -10.25
C SER A 317 8.53 6.80 -10.32
N SER A 318 8.23 5.58 -9.86
CA SER A 318 6.87 5.04 -9.83
C SER A 318 6.00 5.78 -8.81
N SER A 319 6.51 6.00 -7.60
CA SER A 319 5.76 6.70 -6.54
C SER A 319 5.61 8.19 -6.73
N SER A 320 6.52 8.85 -7.44
CA SER A 320 6.41 10.29 -7.74
C SER A 320 5.82 10.60 -9.11
N LEU A 321 5.41 9.61 -9.91
CA LEU A 321 4.87 9.85 -11.26
C LEU A 321 5.81 10.70 -12.12
N ARG A 322 7.10 10.34 -12.13
CA ARG A 322 8.16 11.03 -12.89
C ARG A 322 8.99 10.02 -13.65
N ARG A 323 9.47 10.42 -14.84
CA ARG A 323 10.48 9.65 -15.55
C ARG A 323 11.80 9.69 -14.79
N ARG A 324 12.67 8.69 -14.98
CA ARG A 324 13.96 8.62 -14.27
C ARG A 324 14.88 9.81 -14.55
N ASN A 325 14.80 10.39 -15.74
CA ASN A 325 15.55 11.59 -16.13
C ASN A 325 14.92 12.90 -15.60
N GLU A 326 13.68 12.87 -15.12
CA GLU A 326 12.97 14.00 -14.49
C GLU A 326 13.15 14.03 -12.96
N LEU A 327 13.67 12.95 -12.38
CA LEU A 327 13.94 12.90 -10.95
C LEU A 327 15.00 13.93 -10.55
N PRO A 328 14.78 14.72 -9.48
CA PRO A 328 15.77 15.64 -8.96
C PRO A 328 17.09 14.92 -8.64
N LYS A 329 18.21 15.61 -8.86
CA LYS A 329 19.50 15.12 -8.38
C LYS A 329 19.48 15.21 -6.85
N ARG A 330 19.81 14.11 -6.15
CA ARG A 330 19.79 14.05 -4.68
C ARG A 330 20.52 15.19 -3.98
N ARG A 331 21.63 15.65 -4.55
CA ARG A 331 22.43 16.79 -4.05
C ARG A 331 21.73 18.16 -4.14
N ASN A 332 20.67 18.26 -4.94
CA ASN A 332 19.90 19.49 -5.15
C ASN A 332 18.61 19.52 -4.30
N LEU A 333 18.29 18.43 -3.60
CA LEU A 333 17.09 18.36 -2.77
C LEU A 333 17.23 19.34 -1.61
N GLN A 334 16.37 20.36 -1.56
CA GLN A 334 16.36 21.32 -0.45
C GLN A 334 15.47 20.82 0.67
N LYS A 335 16.01 20.80 1.89
CA LYS A 335 15.29 20.38 3.08
C LYS A 335 14.24 21.42 3.45
N HIS A 336 13.00 20.98 3.69
CA HIS A 336 11.95 21.86 4.16
C HIS A 336 12.26 22.38 5.58
N ALA A 337 12.04 23.68 5.83
CA ALA A 337 12.41 24.30 7.09
C ALA A 337 11.63 23.73 8.30
N LYS A 338 10.31 23.50 8.11
CA LYS A 338 9.41 22.99 9.17
C LYS A 338 9.38 21.47 9.31
N TYR A 339 9.64 20.72 8.24
CA TYR A 339 9.46 19.25 8.21
C TYR A 339 10.77 18.60 7.76
N PRO A 340 11.58 18.11 8.71
CA PRO A 340 12.93 17.65 8.43
C PRO A 340 13.09 16.57 7.36
N HIS A 341 12.05 15.76 7.10
CA HIS A 341 12.10 14.68 6.13
C HIS A 341 11.48 15.03 4.77
N ILE A 342 10.90 16.22 4.62
CA ILE A 342 10.32 16.70 3.35
C ILE A 342 11.38 17.49 2.57
N PHE A 343 11.52 17.18 1.28
CA PHE A 343 12.44 17.83 0.37
C PHE A 343 11.69 18.22 -0.92
N ASP A 344 11.80 19.49 -1.29
CA ASP A 344 11.23 20.13 -2.49
C ASP A 344 9.76 19.81 -2.86
N GLU A 345 8.91 20.83 -2.70
CA GLU A 345 7.58 20.91 -3.29
C GLU A 345 7.71 21.41 -4.74
N VAL A 346 7.91 20.50 -5.70
CA VAL A 346 7.86 20.89 -7.11
C VAL A 346 6.39 21.00 -7.51
N ALA A 347 5.80 22.19 -7.34
CA ALA A 347 4.51 22.53 -7.93
C ALA A 347 4.62 22.35 -9.45
N SER A 348 4.09 21.23 -9.95
CA SER A 348 4.16 20.88 -11.35
C SER A 348 3.27 21.86 -12.12
N LYS A 349 3.87 22.90 -12.72
CA LYS A 349 3.19 23.66 -13.78
C LYS A 349 2.84 22.63 -14.85
N THR A 350 1.56 22.54 -15.21
CA THR A 350 1.05 21.63 -16.25
C THR A 350 1.95 21.75 -17.47
N VAL A 351 2.78 20.72 -17.71
CA VAL A 351 3.62 20.69 -18.90
C VAL A 351 2.66 20.43 -20.05
N LYS A 352 2.42 21.46 -20.88
CA LYS A 352 1.73 21.27 -22.16
C LYS A 352 2.40 20.07 -22.86
N PRO A 353 1.66 19.17 -23.53
CA PRO A 353 2.25 18.04 -24.20
C PRO A 353 3.23 18.57 -25.27
N GLN A 354 4.52 18.63 -24.96
CA GLN A 354 5.53 18.70 -26.00
C GLN A 354 5.60 17.29 -26.55
N GLU A 355 5.20 17.15 -27.81
CA GLU A 355 5.57 15.99 -28.61
C GLU A 355 7.09 15.93 -28.66
N VAL A 356 7.68 15.18 -27.73
CA VAL A 356 9.08 14.81 -27.84
C VAL A 356 9.13 13.78 -28.96
N HIS A 357 9.38 14.27 -30.17
CA HIS A 357 9.64 13.46 -31.34
C HIS A 357 11.00 12.74 -31.14
N LEU A 358 11.02 11.72 -30.29
CA LEU A 358 12.22 10.96 -30.01
C LEU A 358 12.41 9.91 -31.12
N LYS A 359 12.96 10.35 -32.25
CA LYS A 359 13.72 9.44 -33.12
C LYS A 359 14.97 8.98 -32.36
N ALA A 360 14.82 7.94 -31.54
CA ALA A 360 15.95 7.28 -30.89
C ALA A 360 15.87 5.76 -31.09
N LYS A 361 16.67 5.29 -32.05
CA LYS A 361 17.28 3.96 -32.19
C LYS A 361 16.75 2.85 -31.27
N ILE A 362 15.97 1.95 -31.88
CA ILE A 362 16.10 0.48 -31.91
C ILE A 362 16.47 -0.23 -30.58
N ALA A 363 15.56 -1.11 -30.15
CA ALA A 363 15.69 -2.21 -29.18
C ALA A 363 15.58 -1.88 -27.68
N ARG A 364 14.39 -1.42 -27.23
CA ARG A 364 14.04 -1.30 -25.80
C ARG A 364 12.60 -1.77 -25.59
N GLY A 365 12.42 -2.85 -24.81
CA GLY A 365 11.22 -3.70 -24.89
C GLY A 365 9.94 -3.19 -24.24
N LYS A 366 8.86 -3.96 -24.48
CA LYS A 366 7.43 -3.74 -24.11
C LYS A 366 7.15 -3.09 -22.74
N THR A 367 7.98 -3.33 -21.72
CA THR A 367 7.78 -2.75 -20.38
C THR A 367 8.02 -1.24 -20.33
N MET A 368 9.03 -0.71 -21.02
CA MET A 368 9.31 0.74 -21.01
C MET A 368 8.22 1.52 -21.74
N GLU A 369 7.63 0.93 -22.78
CA GLU A 369 6.50 1.52 -23.51
C GLU A 369 5.26 1.64 -22.60
N MET A 370 4.94 0.59 -21.84
CA MET A 370 3.84 0.64 -20.86
C MET A 370 4.11 1.64 -19.73
N GLU A 371 5.34 1.70 -19.20
CA GLU A 371 5.73 2.69 -18.17
C GLU A 371 5.52 4.13 -18.69
N GLU A 372 5.96 4.40 -19.91
CA GLU A 372 5.82 5.71 -20.55
C GLU A 372 4.35 6.08 -20.80
N GLU A 373 3.53 5.14 -21.26
CA GLU A 373 2.09 5.36 -21.44
C GLU A 373 1.39 5.64 -20.11
N MET A 374 1.73 4.92 -19.04
CA MET A 374 1.18 5.18 -17.70
C MET A 374 1.60 6.54 -17.16
N ILE A 375 2.87 6.94 -17.33
CA ILE A 375 3.32 8.29 -16.97
C ILE A 375 2.51 9.32 -17.75
N ARG A 376 2.45 9.19 -19.10
CA ARG A 376 1.72 10.14 -19.94
C ARG A 376 0.25 10.26 -19.54
N GLY A 377 -0.43 9.16 -19.23
CA GLY A 377 -1.83 9.17 -18.81
C GLY A 377 -2.04 9.86 -17.46
N LEU A 378 -1.24 9.51 -16.46
CA LEU A 378 -1.39 10.06 -15.10
C LEU A 378 -0.94 11.50 -14.95
N THR A 379 0.07 11.92 -15.71
CA THR A 379 0.57 13.31 -15.68
C THR A 379 -0.21 14.27 -16.59
N ARG A 380 -1.30 13.82 -17.25
CA ARG A 380 -2.32 14.71 -17.82
C ARG A 380 -2.98 15.55 -16.73
N LEU A 381 -3.05 15.01 -15.51
CA LEU A 381 -3.60 15.66 -14.33
C LEU A 381 -2.49 16.41 -13.57
N SER A 382 -2.87 17.48 -12.87
CA SER A 382 -1.95 18.15 -11.94
C SER A 382 -1.69 17.28 -10.72
N TRP A 383 -0.42 17.11 -10.37
CA TRP A 383 0.03 16.42 -9.16
C TRP A 383 1.04 17.27 -8.41
N GLU A 384 0.79 17.43 -7.12
CA GLU A 384 1.82 17.84 -6.18
C GLU A 384 2.69 16.63 -5.87
N ARG A 385 4.00 16.79 -5.97
CA ARG A 385 4.96 15.72 -5.75
C ARG A 385 5.86 16.12 -4.61
N ILE A 386 5.81 15.34 -3.54
CA ILE A 386 6.52 15.61 -2.30
C ILE A 386 7.58 14.53 -2.11
N ASP A 387 8.85 14.92 -2.16
CA ASP A 387 9.95 13.98 -1.98
C ASP A 387 10.31 13.84 -0.51
N VAL A 388 10.38 12.59 -0.03
CA VAL A 388 10.65 12.27 1.37
C VAL A 388 11.98 11.53 1.50
N THR A 389 12.79 11.85 2.50
CA THR A 389 13.99 11.08 2.81
C THR A 389 14.26 10.99 4.30
N PHE A 390 14.57 9.77 4.75
CA PHE A 390 14.98 9.47 6.13
C PHE A 390 16.49 9.25 6.24
N SER A 391 17.29 9.72 5.29
CA SER A 391 18.74 9.51 5.22
C SER A 391 19.52 9.92 6.49
N GLY A 392 18.97 10.82 7.31
CA GLY A 392 19.54 11.22 8.60
C GLY A 392 19.25 10.26 9.76
N SER A 393 18.43 9.24 9.56
CA SER A 393 17.93 8.35 10.62
C SER A 393 18.23 6.87 10.37
N ILE A 394 18.27 6.06 11.43
CA ILE A 394 18.28 4.59 11.34
C ILE A 394 16.95 4.06 10.75
N GLN A 395 15.84 4.77 10.91
CA GLN A 395 14.54 4.39 10.33
C GLN A 395 14.54 4.43 8.78
N ARG A 396 15.61 4.90 8.13
CA ARG A 396 15.82 4.84 6.68
C ARG A 396 15.65 3.43 6.10
N PHE A 397 16.08 2.40 6.82
CA PHE A 397 15.95 1.01 6.36
C PHE A 397 14.49 0.52 6.37
N LEU A 398 13.62 1.26 7.03
CA LEU A 398 12.17 1.05 7.08
C LEU A 398 11.42 2.20 6.39
N ALA A 399 12.06 2.95 5.48
CA ALA A 399 11.48 4.15 4.86
C ALA A 399 10.07 3.91 4.29
N HIS A 400 9.85 2.74 3.68
CA HIS A 400 8.54 2.36 3.13
C HIS A 400 7.41 2.39 4.17
N ASN A 401 7.66 1.94 5.40
CA ASN A 401 6.67 1.94 6.47
C ASN A 401 6.76 3.20 7.35
N THR A 402 7.93 3.83 7.37
CA THR A 402 8.18 5.04 8.16
C THR A 402 7.40 6.22 7.59
N ILE A 403 7.30 6.34 6.26
CA ILE A 403 6.55 7.42 5.59
C ILE A 403 5.08 7.53 6.01
N GLN A 404 4.45 6.43 6.45
CA GLN A 404 3.06 6.41 6.95
C GLN A 404 2.96 6.30 8.48
N VAL A 405 4.09 6.20 9.19
CA VAL A 405 4.14 5.96 10.65
C VAL A 405 3.40 4.68 11.04
N LYS A 406 3.71 3.55 10.39
CA LYS A 406 3.02 2.26 10.60
C LYS A 406 2.92 1.86 12.08
N THR A 407 4.01 2.03 12.83
CA THR A 407 4.04 1.80 14.28
C THR A 407 4.87 2.88 14.92
N TYR A 408 4.24 3.78 15.68
CA TYR A 408 4.89 5.00 16.18
C TYR A 408 6.24 4.75 16.89
N CYS A 409 6.35 3.74 17.74
CA CYS A 409 7.60 3.46 18.46
C CYS A 409 8.78 3.03 17.56
N ILE A 410 8.53 2.62 16.32
CA ILE A 410 9.54 2.16 15.35
C ILE A 410 9.65 3.12 14.16
N ASN A 411 8.58 3.87 13.88
CA ASN A 411 8.38 4.68 12.67
C ASN A 411 8.13 6.17 12.98
N SER A 412 8.50 6.64 14.17
CA SER A 412 8.26 8.01 14.64
C SER A 412 8.81 9.09 13.74
N ASP A 413 9.84 8.81 12.93
CA ASP A 413 10.46 9.81 12.07
C ASP A 413 9.55 10.24 10.93
N GLY A 414 8.54 9.45 10.58
CA GLY A 414 7.52 9.89 9.61
C GLY A 414 6.48 10.83 10.19
N ALA A 415 6.51 11.13 11.49
CA ALA A 415 5.50 11.97 12.13
C ALA A 415 5.42 13.38 11.50
N ASP A 416 6.55 13.96 11.11
CA ASP A 416 6.58 15.26 10.41
C ASP A 416 6.03 15.18 8.98
N VAL A 417 6.13 14.02 8.33
CA VAL A 417 5.52 13.78 7.02
C VAL A 417 4.00 13.72 7.14
N ILE A 418 3.47 13.03 8.16
CA ILE A 418 2.04 13.04 8.47
C ILE A 418 1.58 14.45 8.84
N GLN A 419 2.36 15.19 9.62
CA GLN A 419 2.05 16.58 9.94
C GLN A 419 2.04 17.47 8.69
N HIS A 420 2.99 17.31 7.77
CA HIS A 420 2.99 18.03 6.50
C HIS A 420 1.74 17.74 5.67
N MET A 421 1.27 16.49 5.63
CA MET A 421 0.02 16.15 4.97
C MET A 421 -1.18 16.85 5.62
N ILE A 422 -1.27 16.84 6.95
CA ILE A 422 -2.37 17.46 7.70
C ILE A 422 -2.36 18.98 7.49
N ASP A 423 -1.22 19.63 7.66
CA ASP A 423 -1.10 21.09 7.58
C ASP A 423 -1.40 21.64 6.17
N ASN A 424 -1.27 20.80 5.14
CA ASN A 424 -1.60 21.13 3.76
C ASN A 424 -2.91 20.46 3.28
N PHE A 425 -3.71 19.91 4.18
CA PHE A 425 -4.95 19.24 3.83
C PHE A 425 -6.05 20.25 3.49
N GLN A 426 -6.76 20.04 2.38
CA GLN A 426 -7.91 20.87 2.05
C GLN A 426 -9.16 20.30 2.72
N LEU A 427 -9.85 21.12 3.52
CA LEU A 427 -11.10 20.71 4.17
C LEU A 427 -12.28 20.75 3.23
#